data_AF-A0A1F2QQU5-F1
#
_entry.id   AF-A0A1F2QQU5-F1
#
_cell.length_a   1.000
_cell.length_b   1.000
_cell.length_c   1.000
_cell.angle_alpha   90.00
_cell.angle_beta   90.00
_cell.angle_gamma   90.00
#
_symmetry.space_group_name_H-M   'P 1'
#
loop_
_entity.id
_entity.type
_entity.pdbx_description
1 polymer ?
#
loop_
_entity_poly.entity_id
_entity_poly.type
_entity_poly.pdbx_seq_one_letter_code
_entity_poly.pdbx_strand_id
1 'polypeptide(L)'
;MSEARDNAKLFELAREEILVPLKVTHAGHSYRVCHRLRPPAPDDWYTYEAALQPAVEELGDAAEPSFRLVLRASEAALDLWTRLVRRVEGYALPPGEDWQELIPLAHKEAAVRALTLVAPAPADAAGPNGFFPLAAEEVRVVLEAAANGAAYPRLTHRFRPPTVEAERRYRRLLADNFIVRGGRTPRTLLPPRLPALTRLYDQLILGVEGYTLRGRPLASSLDAVQSMDAWHKRVAVEALFGGLVAETALADASAKEGAALITPEASE
;
A
#
# COMPACT_ATOMS: atom_id res chain seq x y z
N MET A 1 37.85 -1.60 8.88
CA MET A 1 37.15 -2.11 7.68
C MET A 1 36.75 -3.55 7.94
N SER A 2 35.52 -3.75 8.40
CA SER A 2 34.92 -5.08 8.55
C SER A 2 33.46 -4.92 8.15
N GLU A 3 33.21 -5.01 6.86
CA GLU A 3 31.85 -5.20 6.34
C GLU A 3 31.35 -6.54 6.87
N ALA A 4 30.64 -6.49 8.00
CA ALA A 4 29.64 -7.49 8.27
C ALA A 4 28.65 -7.38 7.10
N ARG A 5 28.79 -8.27 6.11
CA ARG A 5 27.73 -8.52 5.14
C ARG A 5 26.55 -8.99 5.96
N ASP A 6 25.67 -8.06 6.33
CA ASP A 6 24.31 -8.37 6.71
C ASP A 6 23.78 -9.28 5.62
N ASN A 7 23.56 -10.55 5.96
CA ASN A 7 22.74 -11.44 5.16
C ASN A 7 21.29 -10.94 5.28
N ALA A 8 21.04 -9.72 4.80
CA ALA A 8 19.74 -9.11 4.74
C ALA A 8 18.88 -10.04 3.89
N LYS A 9 17.83 -10.60 4.50
CA LYS A 9 16.88 -11.45 3.78
C LYS A 9 16.28 -10.61 2.66
N LEU A 10 16.48 -11.04 1.42
CA LEU A 10 15.91 -10.39 0.26
C LEU A 10 14.44 -10.77 0.10
N PHE A 11 13.62 -9.84 -0.37
CA PHE A 11 12.20 -10.06 -0.62
C PHE A 11 12.03 -10.84 -1.92
N GLU A 12 11.59 -12.09 -1.78
CA GLU A 12 11.39 -12.98 -2.92
C GLU A 12 10.05 -12.69 -3.60
N LEU A 13 10.12 -12.26 -4.87
CA LEU A 13 9.02 -12.04 -5.79
C LEU A 13 8.53 -13.34 -6.43
N ALA A 14 7.29 -13.33 -6.93
CA ALA A 14 6.68 -14.41 -7.71
C ALA A 14 6.90 -15.83 -7.14
N ARG A 15 6.79 -15.97 -5.82
CA ARG A 15 6.82 -17.28 -5.14
C ARG A 15 5.75 -18.20 -5.70
N GLU A 16 5.90 -19.50 -5.57
CA GLU A 16 4.82 -20.44 -5.93
C GLU A 16 3.70 -20.46 -4.88
N GLU A 17 4.06 -20.18 -3.63
CA GLU A 17 3.15 -20.17 -2.48
C GLU A 17 3.54 -19.07 -1.49
N ILE A 18 2.54 -18.41 -0.91
CA ILE A 18 2.67 -17.44 0.17
C ILE A 18 2.20 -18.09 1.46
N LEU A 19 3.07 -18.12 2.45
CA LEU A 19 2.78 -18.56 3.80
C LEU A 19 2.36 -17.36 4.63
N VAL A 20 1.23 -17.46 5.30
CA VAL A 20 0.74 -16.42 6.20
C VAL A 20 0.59 -17.02 7.59
N PRO A 21 1.67 -17.00 8.41
CA PRO A 21 1.60 -17.44 9.79
C PRO A 21 0.83 -16.42 10.61
N LEU A 22 -0.14 -16.89 11.38
CA LEU A 22 -0.94 -16.08 12.30
C LEU A 22 -0.81 -16.64 13.72
N LYS A 23 -0.78 -15.73 14.69
CA LYS A 23 -0.98 -16.05 16.10
C LYS A 23 -2.40 -15.64 16.46
N VAL A 24 -3.23 -16.61 16.83
CA VAL A 24 -4.64 -16.39 17.17
C VAL A 24 -4.88 -16.77 18.63
N THR A 25 -5.80 -16.10 19.30
CA THR A 25 -6.14 -16.37 20.70
C THR A 25 -7.58 -16.84 20.79
N HIS A 26 -7.80 -17.99 21.44
CA HIS A 26 -9.14 -18.54 21.67
C HIS A 26 -9.21 -19.13 23.08
N ALA A 27 -10.26 -18.78 23.83
CA ALA A 27 -10.47 -19.20 25.21
C ALA A 27 -9.23 -19.01 26.12
N GLY A 28 -8.51 -17.89 25.97
CA GLY A 28 -7.30 -17.60 26.76
C GLY A 28 -6.02 -18.32 26.31
N HIS A 29 -6.10 -19.21 25.32
CA HIS A 29 -4.96 -19.92 24.75
C HIS A 29 -4.52 -19.32 23.42
N SER A 30 -3.20 -19.24 23.19
CA SER A 30 -2.63 -18.82 21.91
C SER A 30 -2.31 -20.02 21.03
N TYR A 31 -2.77 -19.98 19.78
CA TYR A 31 -2.51 -20.99 18.76
C TYR A 31 -1.72 -20.35 17.62
N ARG A 32 -0.88 -21.18 16.96
CA ARG A 32 -0.20 -20.81 15.73
C ARG A 32 -0.88 -21.54 14.59
N VAL A 33 -1.40 -20.77 13.64
CA VAL A 33 -2.01 -21.29 12.42
C VAL A 33 -1.27 -20.71 11.23
N CYS A 34 -1.31 -21.40 10.09
CA CYS A 34 -0.70 -20.91 8.86
C CYS A 34 -1.68 -21.06 7.72
N HIS A 35 -1.92 -19.99 6.99
CA HIS A 35 -2.63 -20.05 5.71
C HIS A 35 -1.59 -20.18 4.61
N ARG A 36 -1.83 -21.08 3.66
CA ARG A 36 -1.00 -21.19 2.47
C ARG A 36 -1.82 -20.79 1.26
N LEU A 37 -1.40 -19.72 0.62
CA LEU A 37 -2.11 -19.04 -0.43
C LEU A 37 -1.30 -19.14 -1.73
N ARG A 38 -1.95 -19.25 -2.87
CA ARG A 38 -1.26 -18.91 -4.13
C ARG A 38 -0.97 -17.40 -4.15
N PRO A 39 0.06 -16.96 -4.88
CA PRO A 39 0.23 -15.55 -5.16
C PRO A 39 -1.01 -14.97 -5.85
N PRO A 40 -1.45 -13.77 -5.48
CA PRO A 40 -2.49 -13.07 -6.21
C PRO A 40 -1.98 -12.66 -7.59
N ALA A 41 -2.77 -12.95 -8.61
CA ALA A 41 -2.58 -12.40 -9.95
C ALA A 41 -3.08 -10.94 -9.99
N PRO A 42 -2.72 -10.15 -11.01
CA PRO A 42 -3.23 -8.78 -11.14
C PRO A 42 -4.75 -8.68 -11.04
N ASP A 43 -5.50 -9.59 -11.68
CA ASP A 43 -6.96 -9.58 -11.66
C ASP A 43 -7.57 -9.87 -10.28
N ASP A 44 -6.89 -10.66 -9.45
CA ASP A 44 -7.32 -10.87 -8.06
C ASP A 44 -7.29 -9.55 -7.29
N TRP A 45 -6.20 -8.79 -7.47
CA TRP A 45 -6.04 -7.48 -6.83
C TRP A 45 -6.99 -6.43 -7.37
N TYR A 46 -7.22 -6.40 -8.69
CA TYR A 46 -8.17 -5.47 -9.29
C TYR A 46 -9.59 -5.76 -8.82
N THR A 47 -9.96 -7.04 -8.74
CA THR A 47 -11.28 -7.42 -8.20
C THR A 47 -11.39 -7.08 -6.72
N TYR A 48 -10.32 -7.34 -5.94
CA TYR A 48 -10.29 -6.98 -4.53
C TYR A 48 -10.47 -5.48 -4.32
N GLU A 49 -9.73 -4.63 -5.03
CA GLU A 49 -9.87 -3.17 -4.91
C GLU A 49 -11.27 -2.70 -5.33
N ALA A 50 -11.81 -3.23 -6.43
CA ALA A 50 -13.17 -2.90 -6.85
C ALA A 50 -14.22 -3.32 -5.81
N ALA A 51 -14.00 -4.46 -5.12
CA ALA A 51 -14.90 -4.96 -4.08
C ALA A 51 -14.84 -4.15 -2.77
N LEU A 52 -13.74 -3.44 -2.48
CA LEU A 52 -13.66 -2.56 -1.31
C LEU A 52 -14.73 -1.46 -1.33
N GLN A 53 -15.16 -1.04 -2.54
CA GLN A 53 -16.18 -0.01 -2.79
C GLN A 53 -16.06 1.19 -1.82
N PRO A 54 -14.89 1.85 -1.75
CA PRO A 54 -14.69 2.95 -0.82
C PRO A 54 -15.69 4.07 -1.07
N ALA A 55 -16.39 4.46 -0.01
CA ALA A 55 -17.38 5.52 -0.05
C ALA A 55 -17.19 6.46 1.13
N VAL A 56 -17.28 7.76 0.88
CA VAL A 56 -17.38 8.77 1.94
C VAL A 56 -18.85 9.10 2.11
N GLU A 57 -19.39 8.83 3.29
CA GLU A 57 -20.75 9.21 3.67
C GLU A 57 -20.71 10.48 4.50
N GLU A 58 -21.59 11.42 4.16
CA GLU A 58 -21.85 12.59 5.01
C GLU A 58 -22.80 12.20 6.14
N LEU A 59 -22.34 12.33 7.38
CA LEU A 59 -23.16 12.11 8.57
C LEU A 59 -23.89 13.44 8.85
N GLY A 60 -25.22 13.42 8.77
CA GLY A 60 -26.07 14.62 8.70
C GLY A 60 -26.06 15.55 9.92
N ASP A 61 -26.73 16.71 9.77
CA ASP A 61 -27.22 17.75 10.69
C ASP A 61 -26.52 18.05 12.04
N ALA A 62 -25.27 17.62 12.21
CA ALA A 62 -24.39 18.26 13.18
C ALA A 62 -24.08 19.69 12.70
N ALA A 63 -23.90 20.63 13.64
CA ALA A 63 -23.48 22.01 13.34
C ALA A 63 -22.17 22.06 12.53
N GLU A 64 -21.40 20.97 12.56
CA GLU A 64 -20.21 20.75 11.77
C GLU A 64 -20.41 19.52 10.85
N PRO A 65 -20.07 19.61 9.55
CA PRO A 65 -20.16 18.47 8.66
C PRO A 65 -19.19 17.38 9.13
N SER A 66 -19.72 16.17 9.32
CA SER A 66 -18.90 15.01 9.68
C SER A 66 -18.98 13.96 8.59
N PHE A 67 -17.86 13.27 8.36
CA PHE A 67 -17.72 12.31 7.26
C PHE A 67 -17.24 10.98 7.78
N ARG A 68 -17.75 9.89 7.22
CA ARG A 68 -17.28 8.54 7.51
C ARG A 68 -16.85 7.83 6.23
N LEU A 69 -15.64 7.28 6.25
CA LEU A 69 -15.21 6.32 5.24
C LEU A 69 -15.87 4.97 5.51
N VAL A 70 -16.60 4.47 4.53
CA VAL A 70 -17.21 3.15 4.51
C VAL A 70 -16.47 2.28 3.50
N LEU A 71 -16.10 1.08 3.94
CA LEU A 71 -15.38 0.08 3.16
C LEU A 71 -16.05 -1.28 3.36
N ARG A 72 -16.17 -2.05 2.29
CA ARG A 72 -16.60 -3.46 2.34
C ARG A 72 -15.40 -4.39 2.54
N ALA A 73 -14.57 -4.07 3.53
CA ALA A 73 -13.27 -4.71 3.72
C ALA A 73 -13.41 -6.20 4.04
N SER A 74 -14.39 -6.57 4.87
CA SER A 74 -14.65 -7.94 5.28
C SER A 74 -15.07 -8.82 4.11
N GLU A 75 -16.02 -8.39 3.28
CA GLU A 75 -16.46 -9.16 2.13
C GLU A 75 -15.38 -9.23 1.05
N ALA A 76 -14.70 -8.11 0.77
CA ALA A 76 -13.59 -8.11 -0.19
C ALA A 76 -12.46 -9.05 0.25
N ALA A 77 -12.12 -9.07 1.54
CA ALA A 77 -11.11 -9.96 2.08
C ALA A 77 -11.55 -11.43 2.04
N LEU A 78 -12.81 -11.74 2.38
CA LEU A 78 -13.34 -13.09 2.28
C LEU A 78 -13.27 -13.60 0.82
N ASP A 79 -13.71 -12.80 -0.13
CA ASP A 79 -13.72 -13.14 -1.55
C ASP A 79 -12.31 -13.36 -2.10
N LEU A 80 -11.36 -12.50 -1.72
CA LEU A 80 -9.96 -12.66 -2.11
C LEU A 80 -9.35 -13.90 -1.46
N TRP A 81 -9.55 -14.08 -0.15
CA TRP A 81 -9.03 -15.24 0.57
C TRP A 81 -9.52 -16.56 -0.05
N THR A 82 -10.81 -16.65 -0.36
CA THR A 82 -11.44 -17.84 -0.95
C THR A 82 -10.81 -18.20 -2.30
N ARG A 83 -10.47 -17.20 -3.11
CA ARG A 83 -9.80 -17.39 -4.42
C ARG A 83 -8.34 -17.80 -4.31
N LEU A 84 -7.67 -17.44 -3.21
CA LEU A 84 -6.24 -17.63 -3.04
C LEU A 84 -5.89 -18.87 -2.21
N VAL A 85 -6.74 -19.25 -1.26
CA VAL A 85 -6.40 -20.28 -0.27
C VAL A 85 -6.22 -21.63 -0.94
N ARG A 86 -5.10 -22.30 -0.61
CA ARG A 86 -4.80 -23.66 -1.05
C ARG A 86 -4.96 -24.65 0.08
N ARG A 87 -4.50 -24.27 1.28
CA ARG A 87 -4.54 -25.09 2.48
C ARG A 87 -4.33 -24.24 3.73
N VAL A 88 -4.68 -24.81 4.87
CA VAL A 88 -4.46 -24.23 6.19
C VAL A 88 -3.84 -25.26 7.11
N GLU A 89 -3.04 -24.79 8.07
CA GLU A 89 -2.34 -25.63 9.05
C GLU A 89 -2.56 -25.08 10.45
N GLY A 90 -2.54 -25.96 11.45
CA GLY A 90 -2.73 -25.60 12.86
C GLY A 90 -4.19 -25.54 13.31
N TYR A 91 -5.15 -25.84 12.43
CA TYR A 91 -6.57 -26.00 12.77
C TYR A 91 -6.90 -27.46 13.05
N ALA A 92 -7.68 -27.73 14.09
CA ALA A 92 -8.31 -29.03 14.30
C ALA A 92 -9.57 -29.11 13.41
N LEU A 93 -9.44 -29.74 12.25
CA LEU A 93 -10.51 -29.83 11.26
C LEU A 93 -11.21 -31.19 11.36
N PRO A 94 -12.55 -31.25 11.37
CA PRO A 94 -13.29 -32.49 11.25
C PRO A 94 -13.05 -33.14 9.88
N PRO A 95 -13.00 -34.48 9.79
CA PRO A 95 -12.76 -35.17 8.53
C PRO A 95 -13.95 -35.01 7.58
N GLY A 96 -13.67 -34.69 6.31
CA GLY A 96 -14.66 -34.70 5.23
C GLY A 96 -15.56 -33.46 5.11
N GLU A 97 -15.41 -32.47 5.98
CA GLU A 97 -16.13 -31.19 5.88
C GLU A 97 -15.40 -30.18 4.99
N ASP A 98 -16.16 -29.22 4.44
CA ASP A 98 -15.56 -28.06 3.77
C ASP A 98 -14.92 -27.15 4.81
N TRP A 99 -13.65 -27.44 5.08
CA TRP A 99 -12.85 -26.71 6.06
C TRP A 99 -12.81 -25.21 5.79
N GLN A 100 -13.03 -24.76 4.56
CA GLN A 100 -13.00 -23.33 4.21
C GLN A 100 -14.09 -22.56 4.94
N GLU A 101 -15.27 -23.16 5.11
CA GLU A 101 -16.39 -22.54 5.81
C GLU A 101 -16.16 -22.51 7.33
N LEU A 102 -15.42 -23.48 7.86
CA LEU A 102 -15.12 -23.59 9.30
C LEU A 102 -14.07 -22.58 9.78
N ILE A 103 -13.26 -22.02 8.88
CA ILE A 103 -12.26 -21.01 9.26
C ILE A 103 -12.97 -19.71 9.66
N PRO A 104 -12.70 -19.16 10.87
CA PRO A 104 -13.28 -17.89 11.30
C PRO A 104 -12.97 -16.74 10.34
N LEU A 105 -13.96 -15.88 10.08
CA LEU A 105 -13.80 -14.72 9.19
C LEU A 105 -12.59 -13.85 9.57
N ALA A 106 -12.42 -13.56 10.85
CA ALA A 106 -11.29 -12.76 11.34
C ALA A 106 -9.91 -13.32 10.95
N HIS A 107 -9.77 -14.64 10.84
CA HIS A 107 -8.51 -15.26 10.41
C HIS A 107 -8.30 -15.12 8.90
N LYS A 108 -9.38 -15.21 8.11
CA LYS A 108 -9.37 -14.97 6.65
C LYS A 108 -8.97 -13.52 6.36
N GLU A 109 -9.57 -12.57 7.08
CA GLU A 109 -9.24 -11.14 7.02
C GLU A 109 -7.79 -10.88 7.42
N ALA A 110 -7.32 -11.46 8.52
CA ALA A 110 -5.94 -11.32 8.95
C ALA A 110 -4.96 -11.88 7.90
N ALA A 111 -5.33 -12.98 7.23
CA ALA A 111 -4.52 -13.55 6.17
C ALA A 111 -4.41 -12.62 4.95
N VAL A 112 -5.51 -11.99 4.54
CA VAL A 112 -5.50 -10.99 3.45
C VAL A 112 -4.80 -9.71 3.86
N ARG A 113 -5.02 -9.21 5.08
CA ARG A 113 -4.31 -8.04 5.62
C ARG A 113 -2.80 -8.25 5.52
N ALA A 114 -2.30 -9.44 5.85
CA ALA A 114 -0.88 -9.77 5.75
C ALA A 114 -0.32 -9.63 4.32
N LEU A 115 -1.12 -9.89 3.28
CA LEU A 115 -0.73 -9.69 1.88
C LEU A 115 -0.60 -8.21 1.51
N THR A 116 -1.26 -7.32 2.25
CA THR A 116 -1.26 -5.87 2.01
C THR A 116 -0.28 -5.11 2.90
N LEU A 117 0.55 -5.81 3.70
CA LEU A 117 1.55 -5.21 4.58
C LEU A 117 2.77 -4.72 3.81
N VAL A 118 2.59 -3.61 3.10
CA VAL A 118 3.64 -2.83 2.45
C VAL A 118 3.34 -1.35 2.69
N ALA A 119 4.36 -0.58 3.04
CA ALA A 119 4.25 0.84 3.35
C ALA A 119 5.51 1.58 2.90
N PRO A 120 5.44 2.90 2.68
CA PRO A 120 6.63 3.73 2.55
C PRO A 120 7.46 3.64 3.84
N ALA A 121 8.77 3.42 3.70
CA ALA A 121 9.67 3.55 4.83
C ALA A 121 9.74 5.04 5.25
N PRO A 122 9.88 5.34 6.55
CA PRO A 122 10.08 6.70 7.00
C PRO A 122 11.29 7.32 6.30
N ALA A 123 11.14 8.55 5.80
CA ALA A 123 12.22 9.24 5.12
C ALA A 123 13.37 9.51 6.09
N ASP A 124 14.60 9.20 5.66
CA ASP A 124 15.79 9.71 6.34
C ASP A 124 15.81 11.24 6.20
N ALA A 125 16.14 11.96 7.27
CA ALA A 125 16.27 13.41 7.23
C ALA A 125 17.21 13.81 6.08
N ALA A 126 16.80 14.82 5.29
CA ALA A 126 17.57 15.32 4.17
C ALA A 126 19.05 15.50 4.56
N GLY A 127 19.96 15.06 3.69
CA GLY A 127 21.39 15.14 3.94
C GLY A 127 21.83 16.57 4.31
N PRO A 128 23.01 16.72 4.94
CA PRO A 128 23.43 17.95 5.64
C PRO A 128 23.53 19.24 4.80
N ASN A 129 23.34 19.16 3.48
CA ASN A 129 23.40 20.29 2.55
C ASN A 129 22.10 20.41 1.71
N GLY A 130 20.94 20.12 2.30
CA GLY A 130 19.65 19.85 1.63
C GLY A 130 19.15 20.85 0.59
N PHE A 131 19.69 20.78 -0.62
CA PHE A 131 19.09 21.38 -1.82
C PHE A 131 18.29 20.33 -2.59
N PHE A 132 17.15 20.74 -3.13
CA PHE A 132 16.32 19.89 -3.99
C PHE A 132 17.02 19.67 -5.35
N PRO A 133 17.31 18.42 -5.77
CA PRO A 133 18.03 18.16 -6.99
C PRO A 133 17.09 18.26 -8.22
N LEU A 134 16.98 19.46 -8.81
CA LEU A 134 16.16 19.71 -10.00
C LEU A 134 16.51 18.85 -11.24
N ALA A 135 17.76 18.36 -11.31
CA ALA A 135 18.28 17.55 -12.40
C ALA A 135 18.61 16.11 -11.97
N ALA A 136 17.93 15.58 -10.95
CA ALA A 136 18.11 14.18 -10.57
C ALA A 136 17.79 13.26 -11.76
N GLU A 137 18.66 12.29 -12.03
CA GLU A 137 18.42 11.29 -13.08
C GLU A 137 17.45 10.19 -12.64
N GLU A 138 17.34 9.99 -11.32
CA GLU A 138 16.46 9.01 -10.69
C GLU A 138 15.87 9.54 -9.37
N VAL A 139 14.69 9.04 -9.02
CA VAL A 139 14.05 9.24 -7.72
C VAL A 139 13.97 7.90 -7.01
N ARG A 140 14.41 7.86 -5.75
CA ARG A 140 14.39 6.64 -4.93
C ARG A 140 13.21 6.67 -3.97
N VAL A 141 12.45 5.59 -3.98
CA VAL A 141 11.39 5.32 -3.03
C VAL A 141 11.79 4.10 -2.22
N VAL A 142 11.84 4.22 -0.91
CA VAL A 142 12.12 3.08 -0.03
C VAL A 142 10.81 2.63 0.60
N LEU A 143 10.52 1.35 0.48
CA LEU A 143 9.38 0.71 1.11
C LEU A 143 9.86 -0.25 2.21
N GLU A 144 8.95 -0.53 3.12
CA GLU A 144 9.02 -1.66 4.02
C GLU A 144 7.86 -2.62 3.73
N ALA A 145 8.11 -3.92 3.85
CA ALA A 145 7.07 -4.94 3.67
C ALA A 145 7.19 -6.05 4.70
N ALA A 146 6.09 -6.74 4.98
CA ALA A 146 6.07 -7.96 5.76
C ALA A 146 5.46 -9.11 4.95
N ALA A 147 6.20 -10.19 4.79
CA ALA A 147 5.75 -11.38 4.06
C ALA A 147 6.33 -12.64 4.71
N ASN A 148 5.53 -13.72 4.76
CA ASN A 148 5.96 -15.01 5.31
C ASN A 148 6.49 -14.94 6.75
N GLY A 149 5.94 -14.03 7.56
CA GLY A 149 6.38 -13.80 8.93
C GLY A 149 7.75 -13.13 9.07
N ALA A 150 8.32 -12.63 7.97
CA ALA A 150 9.55 -11.83 7.95
C ALA A 150 9.24 -10.38 7.57
N ALA A 151 9.97 -9.45 8.19
CA ALA A 151 9.96 -8.04 7.83
C ALA A 151 11.14 -7.72 6.90
N TYR A 152 10.88 -6.82 5.96
CA TYR A 152 11.80 -6.38 4.92
C TYR A 152 11.82 -4.85 4.95
N PRO A 153 12.69 -4.24 5.78
CA PRO A 153 12.59 -2.82 6.11
C PRO A 153 13.14 -1.87 5.03
N ARG A 154 13.82 -2.40 4.01
CA ARG A 154 14.51 -1.58 3.02
C ARG A 154 14.40 -2.17 1.62
N LEU A 155 13.30 -1.85 0.96
CA LEU A 155 13.00 -2.23 -0.41
C LEU A 155 13.04 -0.98 -1.29
N THR A 156 14.13 -0.81 -2.04
CA THR A 156 14.33 0.42 -2.82
C THR A 156 13.76 0.23 -4.22
N HIS A 157 12.93 1.17 -4.65
CA HIS A 157 12.50 1.35 -6.03
C HIS A 157 13.18 2.59 -6.60
N ARG A 158 13.76 2.45 -7.78
CA ARG A 158 14.39 3.54 -8.52
C ARG A 158 13.48 3.89 -9.69
N PHE A 159 13.02 5.12 -9.73
CA PHE A 159 12.11 5.64 -10.74
C PHE A 159 12.79 6.70 -11.59
N ARG A 160 12.34 6.85 -12.83
CA ARG A 160 12.56 8.07 -13.59
C ARG A 160 11.84 9.22 -12.86
N PRO A 161 12.44 10.43 -12.81
CA PRO A 161 11.74 11.61 -12.33
C PRO A 161 10.37 11.76 -13.02
N PRO A 162 9.27 11.89 -12.24
CA PRO A 162 7.95 12.08 -12.82
C PRO A 162 7.91 13.32 -13.71
N THR A 163 7.36 13.19 -14.91
CA THR A 163 7.09 14.34 -15.77
C THR A 163 5.84 15.08 -15.30
N VAL A 164 5.66 16.33 -15.73
CA VAL A 164 4.43 17.11 -15.47
C VAL A 164 3.17 16.36 -15.95
N GLU A 165 3.25 15.61 -17.06
CA GLU A 165 2.11 14.83 -17.54
C GLU A 165 1.83 13.61 -16.65
N ALA A 166 2.86 12.93 -16.14
CA ALA A 166 2.70 11.85 -15.18
C ALA A 166 2.05 12.35 -13.88
N GLU A 167 2.51 13.50 -13.37
CA GLU A 167 1.93 14.20 -12.22
C GLU A 167 0.45 14.55 -12.45
N ARG A 168 0.13 15.18 -13.59
CA ARG A 168 -1.26 15.51 -13.94
C ARG A 168 -2.15 14.28 -14.06
N ARG A 169 -1.60 13.19 -14.59
CA ARG A 169 -2.34 11.91 -14.70
C ARG A 169 -2.60 11.33 -13.33
N TYR A 170 -1.60 11.28 -12.46
CA TYR A 170 -1.76 10.82 -11.07
C TYR A 170 -2.79 11.66 -10.30
N ARG A 171 -2.69 12.99 -10.36
CA ARG A 171 -3.64 13.89 -9.69
C ARG A 171 -5.07 13.74 -10.22
N ARG A 172 -5.24 13.57 -11.54
CA ARG A 172 -6.55 13.29 -12.13
C ARG A 172 -7.13 11.99 -11.59
N LEU A 173 -6.35 10.91 -11.54
CA LEU A 173 -6.78 9.64 -10.94
C LEU A 173 -7.23 9.80 -9.49
N LEU A 174 -6.53 10.63 -8.69
CA LEU A 174 -6.90 10.88 -7.30
C LEU A 174 -8.14 11.77 -7.12
N ALA A 175 -8.38 12.68 -8.07
CA ALA A 175 -9.50 13.61 -8.04
C ALA A 175 -10.82 12.99 -8.54
N ASP A 176 -10.76 11.88 -9.28
CA ASP A 176 -11.94 11.19 -9.81
C ASP A 176 -12.79 10.63 -8.67
N ASN A 177 -13.96 11.24 -8.46
CA ASN A 177 -14.93 10.90 -7.42
C ASN A 177 -16.35 10.98 -8.00
N PHE A 178 -17.24 10.07 -7.63
CA PHE A 178 -18.64 10.09 -8.06
C PHE A 178 -19.56 10.46 -6.89
N ILE A 179 -20.28 11.57 -7.02
CA ILE A 179 -21.28 11.96 -6.02
C ILE A 179 -22.61 11.31 -6.38
N VAL A 180 -23.07 10.40 -5.55
CA VAL A 180 -24.39 9.77 -5.67
C VAL A 180 -25.37 10.55 -4.80
N ARG A 181 -26.27 11.29 -5.46
CA ARG A 181 -27.38 12.03 -4.84
C ARG A 181 -28.69 11.28 -5.10
N GLY A 182 -29.57 11.19 -4.09
CA GLY A 182 -30.87 10.51 -4.20
C GLY A 182 -31.08 9.32 -3.26
N GLY A 183 -30.05 8.93 -2.50
CA GLY A 183 -30.18 8.02 -1.35
C GLY A 183 -30.57 8.77 -0.08
N ARG A 184 -30.85 8.03 1.00
CA ARG A 184 -31.09 8.60 2.34
C ARG A 184 -29.92 9.44 2.87
N THR A 185 -28.71 9.17 2.39
CA THR A 185 -27.47 9.85 2.78
C THR A 185 -26.67 10.15 1.52
N PRO A 186 -26.19 11.38 1.29
CA PRO A 186 -25.25 11.68 0.21
C PRO A 186 -23.99 10.83 0.36
N ARG A 187 -23.54 10.22 -0.73
CA ARG A 187 -22.32 9.41 -0.74
C ARG A 187 -21.42 9.82 -1.88
N THR A 188 -20.13 9.93 -1.61
CA THR A 188 -19.09 10.09 -2.63
C THR A 188 -18.38 8.76 -2.78
N LEU A 189 -18.56 8.10 -3.92
CA LEU A 189 -17.88 6.86 -4.28
C LEU A 189 -16.50 7.16 -4.84
N LEU A 190 -15.51 6.40 -4.38
CA LEU A 190 -14.14 6.46 -4.87
C LEU A 190 -13.92 5.26 -5.83
N PRO A 191 -13.66 5.52 -7.12
CA PRO A 191 -13.46 4.45 -8.09
C PRO A 191 -12.16 3.67 -7.84
N PRO A 192 -12.07 2.43 -8.31
CA PRO A 192 -10.81 1.66 -8.28
C PRO A 192 -9.77 2.32 -9.19
N ARG A 193 -8.52 2.37 -8.72
CA ARG A 193 -7.40 3.11 -9.35
C ARG A 193 -6.19 2.21 -9.61
N LEU A 194 -6.17 1.00 -9.04
CA LEU A 194 -5.03 0.09 -9.07
C LEU A 194 -4.53 -0.25 -10.47
N PRO A 195 -5.37 -0.53 -11.50
CA PRO A 195 -4.88 -0.76 -12.85
C PRO A 195 -4.12 0.45 -13.42
N ALA A 196 -4.60 1.67 -13.15
CA ALA A 196 -3.99 2.89 -13.64
C ALA A 196 -2.67 3.20 -12.91
N LEU A 197 -2.63 3.01 -11.59
CA LEU A 197 -1.42 3.15 -10.77
C LEU A 197 -0.35 2.11 -11.17
N THR A 198 -0.75 0.87 -11.40
CA THR A 198 0.14 -0.21 -11.89
C THR A 198 0.78 0.17 -13.23
N ARG A 199 0.01 0.71 -14.18
CA ARG A 199 0.57 1.19 -15.45
C ARG A 199 1.54 2.35 -15.26
N LEU A 200 1.28 3.24 -14.30
CA LEU A 200 2.17 4.37 -14.00
C LEU A 200 3.50 3.88 -13.41
N TYR A 201 3.45 2.89 -12.52
CA TYR A 201 4.63 2.19 -12.01
C TYR A 201 5.46 1.62 -13.16
N ASP A 202 4.82 0.83 -14.04
CA ASP A 202 5.50 0.12 -15.13
C ASP A 202 6.18 1.08 -16.12
N GLN A 203 5.63 2.29 -16.28
CA GLN A 203 6.20 3.34 -17.14
C GLN A 203 7.40 4.07 -16.53
N LEU A 204 7.46 4.14 -15.20
CA LEU A 204 8.44 4.96 -14.48
C LEU A 204 9.60 4.15 -13.88
N ILE A 205 9.42 2.85 -13.63
CA ILE A 205 10.41 2.05 -12.92
C ILE A 205 11.69 1.84 -13.75
N LEU A 206 12.84 2.13 -13.13
CA LEU A 206 14.19 1.91 -13.67
C LEU A 206 14.85 0.67 -13.06
N GLY A 207 14.49 0.30 -11.84
CA GLY A 207 14.96 -0.92 -11.20
C GLY A 207 14.61 -0.96 -9.71
N VAL A 208 14.96 -2.07 -9.06
CA VAL A 208 14.68 -2.28 -7.64
C VAL A 208 15.86 -2.94 -6.93
N GLU A 209 15.96 -2.73 -5.62
CA GLU A 209 16.98 -3.30 -4.74
C GLU A 209 16.31 -3.90 -3.49
N GLY A 210 16.91 -4.94 -2.92
CA GLY A 210 16.31 -5.68 -1.80
C GLY A 210 15.37 -6.81 -2.24
N TYR A 211 15.27 -7.08 -3.54
CA TYR A 211 14.38 -8.09 -4.12
C TYR A 211 15.16 -9.25 -4.76
N THR A 212 14.53 -10.43 -4.77
CA THR A 212 14.97 -11.60 -5.53
C THR A 212 13.84 -12.20 -6.34
N LEU A 213 14.20 -12.90 -7.41
CA LEU A 213 13.32 -13.73 -8.21
C LEU A 213 13.95 -15.12 -8.31
N ARG A 214 13.28 -16.12 -7.74
CA ARG A 214 13.78 -17.50 -7.60
C ARG A 214 15.14 -17.56 -6.91
N GLY A 215 15.32 -16.77 -5.86
CA GLY A 215 16.57 -16.66 -5.10
C GLY A 215 17.72 -15.96 -5.84
N ARG A 216 17.47 -15.39 -7.02
CA ARG A 216 18.47 -14.63 -7.79
C ARG A 216 18.15 -13.14 -7.74
N PRO A 217 19.15 -12.24 -7.74
CA PRO A 217 18.91 -10.81 -7.91
C PRO A 217 18.16 -10.54 -9.22
N LEU A 218 17.34 -9.49 -9.25
CA LEU A 218 16.66 -9.08 -10.48
C LEU A 218 17.69 -8.59 -11.50
N ALA A 219 17.56 -9.05 -12.74
CA ALA A 219 18.50 -8.72 -13.81
C ALA A 219 18.09 -7.43 -14.54
N SER A 220 16.80 -7.08 -14.52
CA SER A 220 16.27 -5.91 -15.24
C SER A 220 15.05 -5.29 -14.57
N SER A 221 14.68 -4.08 -15.00
CA SER A 221 13.40 -3.46 -14.65
C SER A 221 12.20 -4.24 -15.17
N LEU A 222 12.36 -4.97 -16.29
CA LEU A 222 11.32 -5.82 -16.84
C LEU A 222 10.94 -6.95 -15.87
N ASP A 223 11.91 -7.52 -15.15
CA ASP A 223 11.65 -8.52 -14.12
C ASP A 223 10.76 -7.96 -13.00
N ALA A 224 11.02 -6.71 -12.60
CA ALA A 224 10.19 -6.01 -11.62
C ALA A 224 8.78 -5.72 -12.15
N VAL A 225 8.66 -5.29 -13.41
CA VAL A 225 7.35 -5.07 -14.06
C VAL A 225 6.54 -6.36 -14.11
N GLN A 226 7.15 -7.49 -14.41
CA GLN A 226 6.43 -8.76 -14.57
C GLN A 226 6.15 -9.47 -13.26
N SER A 227 7.02 -9.33 -12.26
CA SER A 227 7.00 -10.17 -11.05
C SER A 227 6.48 -9.45 -9.80
N MET A 228 6.46 -8.11 -9.79
CA MET A 228 5.92 -7.33 -8.68
C MET A 228 4.40 -7.37 -8.67
N ASP A 229 3.79 -7.62 -7.52
CA ASP A 229 2.34 -7.60 -7.42
C ASP A 229 1.77 -6.18 -7.51
N ALA A 230 0.50 -6.09 -7.91
CA ALA A 230 -0.15 -4.80 -8.15
C ALA A 230 -0.21 -3.93 -6.89
N TRP A 231 -0.37 -4.53 -5.70
CA TRP A 231 -0.48 -3.78 -4.45
C TRP A 231 0.85 -3.11 -4.09
N HIS A 232 1.98 -3.82 -4.20
CA HIS A 232 3.32 -3.23 -4.05
C HIS A 232 3.56 -2.09 -5.04
N LYS A 233 3.19 -2.29 -6.32
CA LYS A 233 3.33 -1.25 -7.35
C LYS A 233 2.54 0.00 -7.02
N ARG A 234 1.31 -0.16 -6.51
CA ARG A 234 0.49 0.96 -6.03
C ARG A 234 1.19 1.73 -4.92
N VAL A 235 1.65 1.05 -3.87
CA VAL A 235 2.28 1.74 -2.73
C VAL A 235 3.55 2.46 -3.14
N ALA A 236 4.33 1.88 -4.06
CA ALA A 236 5.52 2.54 -4.59
C ALA A 236 5.19 3.82 -5.37
N VAL A 237 4.12 3.83 -6.17
CA VAL A 237 3.64 5.02 -6.90
C VAL A 237 3.05 6.05 -5.94
N GLU A 238 2.22 5.62 -4.99
CA GLU A 238 1.67 6.51 -3.97
C GLU A 238 2.78 7.18 -3.15
N ALA A 239 3.86 6.47 -2.84
CA ALA A 239 5.03 7.03 -2.18
C ALA A 239 5.80 8.02 -3.08
N LEU A 240 6.01 7.67 -4.36
CA LEU A 240 6.70 8.52 -5.34
C LEU A 240 6.04 9.90 -5.48
N PHE A 241 4.71 9.93 -5.54
CA PHE A 241 3.94 11.15 -5.72
C PHE A 241 3.47 11.79 -4.40
N GLY A 242 3.34 10.99 -3.33
CA GLY A 242 2.87 11.44 -2.02
C GLY A 242 3.92 12.23 -1.25
N GLY A 243 5.21 11.95 -1.46
CA GLY A 243 6.31 12.72 -0.87
C GLY A 243 6.27 14.22 -1.24
N LEU A 244 5.72 14.56 -2.40
CA LEU A 244 5.57 15.96 -2.85
C LEU A 244 4.46 16.72 -2.10
N VAL A 245 3.46 16.04 -1.54
CA VAL A 245 2.28 16.67 -0.91
C VAL A 245 2.51 16.96 0.58
N ALA A 246 3.29 16.13 1.28
CA ALA A 246 3.62 16.36 2.68
C ALA A 246 4.49 17.62 2.87
N GLU A 247 5.41 17.90 1.95
CA GLU A 247 6.27 19.08 2.01
C GLU A 247 5.52 20.38 1.66
N THR A 248 4.56 20.34 0.74
CA THR A 248 3.77 21.54 0.38
C THR A 248 2.79 21.94 1.48
N ALA A 249 2.20 20.98 2.21
CA ALA A 249 1.34 21.28 3.36
C ALA A 249 2.11 21.91 4.54
N LEU A 250 3.37 21.51 4.76
CA LEU A 250 4.25 22.14 5.75
C LEU A 250 4.74 23.53 5.29
N ALA A 251 5.02 23.72 3.99
CA ALA A 251 5.41 25.01 3.44
C ALA A 251 4.26 26.04 3.51
N ASP A 252 3.02 25.63 3.22
CA ASP A 252 1.83 26.49 3.32
C ASP A 252 1.45 26.84 4.77
N ALA A 253 1.74 25.96 5.73
CA ALA A 253 1.57 26.24 7.16
C ALA A 253 2.61 27.26 7.66
N SER A 254 3.87 27.11 7.24
CA SER A 254 4.97 28.00 7.63
C SER A 254 4.87 29.39 6.97
N ALA A 255 4.35 29.47 5.74
CA ALA A 255 4.07 30.76 5.08
C ALA A 255 2.93 31.55 5.74
N LYS A 256 1.97 30.87 6.38
CA LYS A 256 0.88 31.52 7.12
C LYS A 256 1.32 32.05 8.50
N GLU A 257 2.32 31.44 9.13
CA GLU A 257 2.91 31.98 10.37
C GLU A 257 3.84 33.18 10.11
N GLY A 258 4.53 33.23 8.96
CA GLY A 258 5.41 34.36 8.59
C GLY A 258 4.67 35.65 8.19
N ALA A 259 3.42 35.58 7.76
CA ALA A 259 2.63 36.75 7.34
C ALA A 259 1.93 37.48 8.51
N ALA A 260 1.95 36.92 9.72
CA ALA A 260 1.25 37.48 10.89
C ALA A 260 2.08 38.50 11.70
N LEU A 261 3.32 38.84 11.29
CA LEU A 261 4.27 39.62 12.09
C LEU A 261 4.66 40.99 11.51
N ILE A 262 3.92 41.53 10.53
CA ILE A 262 4.13 42.91 10.08
C ILE A 262 2.86 43.72 10.30
N THR A 263 2.65 44.15 11.54
CA THR A 263 1.80 45.32 11.86
C THR A 263 2.68 46.58 11.87
N PRO A 264 2.30 47.66 11.19
CA PRO A 264 3.05 48.91 11.23
C PRO A 264 2.83 49.61 12.58
N GLU A 265 3.92 49.89 13.31
CA GLU A 265 3.91 50.79 14.46
C GLU A 265 3.45 52.19 14.02
N ALA A 266 2.41 52.67 14.68
CA ALA A 266 1.93 54.03 14.58
C ALA A 266 2.88 54.96 15.35
N SER A 267 3.40 55.97 14.66
CA SER A 267 4.10 57.11 15.27
C SER A 267 3.09 58.16 15.73
N GLU A 268 3.14 58.49 17.02
CA GLU A 268 2.82 59.81 17.58
C GLU A 268 4.07 60.35 18.30
#